data_AF-A0A6I5NEL5-F1
#
_entry.id   AF-A0A6I5NEL5-F1
#
_cell.length_a   1.000
_cell.length_b   1.000
_cell.length_c   1.000
_cell.angle_alpha   90.00
_cell.angle_beta   90.00
_cell.angle_gamma   90.00
#
_symmetry.space_group_name_H-M   'P 1'
#
loop_
_entity.id
_entity.type
_entity.pdbx_description
1 polymer ?
#
loop_
_entity_poly.entity_id
_entity_poly.type
_entity_poly.pdbx_seq_one_letter_code
_entity_poly.pdbx_strand_id
1 'polypeptide(L)' 'QALEASQFEAAGATGPVRFLPSGDRNRPSQLVEVRPGNRSGSGYDFVPLP' A
#
# COMPACT_ATOMS: atom_id res chain seq x y z
N GLN A 1 18.76 -2.95 -10.34
CA GLN A 1 19.07 -1.52 -10.45
C GLN A 1 17.91 -0.68 -11.04
N ALA A 2 16.64 -1.08 -10.90
CA ALA A 2 15.50 -0.32 -11.44
C ALA A 2 14.76 0.50 -10.37
N LEU A 3 14.68 0.00 -9.14
CA LEU A 3 13.89 0.61 -8.06
C LEU A 3 14.52 1.90 -7.50
N GLU A 4 15.83 2.08 -7.66
CA GLU A 4 16.58 3.25 -7.19
C GLU A 4 16.47 4.45 -8.16
N ALA A 5 15.94 4.25 -9.36
CA ALA A 5 15.80 5.33 -10.33
C ALA A 5 14.72 6.32 -9.88
N SER A 6 15.03 7.61 -9.87
CA SER A 6 14.14 8.68 -9.38
C SER A 6 12.79 8.77 -10.10
N GLN A 7 12.71 8.25 -11.32
CA GLN A 7 11.51 8.21 -12.17
C GLN A 7 10.86 6.82 -12.24
N PHE A 8 11.33 5.85 -11.44
CA PHE A 8 10.69 4.56 -11.40
C PHE A 8 9.29 4.67 -10.80
N GLU A 9 8.30 4.17 -11.54
CA GLU A 9 6.94 4.02 -11.08
C GLU A 9 6.34 2.74 -11.67
N ALA A 10 5.56 2.02 -10.87
CA ALA A 10 4.79 0.86 -11.32
C ALA A 10 3.36 0.93 -10.79
N ALA A 11 2.40 0.39 -11.54
CA ALA A 11 1.02 0.28 -11.08
C ALA A 11 0.93 -0.68 -9.89
N GLY A 12 0.27 -0.25 -8.80
CA GLY A 12 0.01 -1.07 -7.63
C GLY A 12 -1.49 -1.13 -7.32
N ALA A 13 -1.88 -2.09 -6.47
CA ALA A 13 -3.28 -2.36 -6.11
C ALA A 13 -4.03 -1.16 -5.49
N THR A 14 -3.29 -0.18 -4.97
CA THR A 14 -3.84 1.01 -4.28
C THR A 14 -3.31 2.31 -4.89
N GLY A 15 -2.84 2.25 -6.14
CA GLY A 15 -2.17 3.33 -6.84
C GLY A 15 -0.68 3.05 -7.06
N PRO A 16 0.06 4.04 -7.58
CA PRO A 16 1.44 3.83 -8.00
C PRO A 16 2.41 3.45 -6.87
N VAL A 17 3.44 2.69 -7.23
CA VAL A 17 4.55 2.29 -6.37
C VAL A 17 5.78 3.11 -6.75
N ARG A 18 6.38 3.77 -5.75
CA ARG A 18 7.62 4.56 -5.85
C ARG A 18 8.53 4.20 -4.68
N PHE A 19 9.82 4.46 -4.82
CA PHE A 19 10.84 4.11 -3.84
C PHE A 19 11.69 5.33 -3.46
N LEU A 20 12.18 5.35 -2.22
CA LEU A 20 13.22 6.26 -1.75
C LEU A 20 14.61 5.74 -2.20
N PRO A 21 15.65 6.58 -2.19
CA PRO A 21 17.02 6.12 -2.46
C PRO A 21 17.52 5.02 -1.52
N SER A 22 16.92 4.86 -0.33
CA SER A 22 17.18 3.75 0.59
C SER A 22 16.65 2.40 0.10
N GLY A 23 15.75 2.39 -0.88
CA GLY A 23 15.00 1.22 -1.32
C GLY A 23 13.64 1.04 -0.62
N ASP A 24 13.27 1.94 0.30
CA ASP A 24 11.97 1.89 0.97
C ASP A 24 10.83 2.39 0.08
N ARG A 25 9.61 1.88 0.27
CA ARG A 25 8.44 2.38 -0.45
C ARG A 25 8.10 3.80 -0.01
N ASN A 26 8.00 4.72 -0.96
CA ASN A 26 7.65 6.12 -0.71
C ASN A 26 6.13 6.34 -0.73
N ARG A 27 5.44 5.95 0.35
CA ARG A 27 3.98 6.16 0.51
C ARG A 27 3.60 6.30 1.99
N PRO A 28 2.60 7.14 2.34
CA PRO A 28 2.03 7.11 3.69
C PRO A 28 1.38 5.76 4.03
N SER A 29 1.49 5.36 5.29
CA SER A 29 0.77 4.22 5.87
C SER A 29 -0.66 4.63 6.23
N GLN A 30 -1.63 3.73 6.05
CA GLN A 30 -3.03 3.91 6.45
C GLN A 30 -3.32 3.05 7.69
N LEU A 31 -3.78 3.67 8.77
CA LEU A 31 -4.30 2.94 9.92
C LEU A 31 -5.71 2.41 9.59
N VAL A 32 -5.96 1.16 9.95
CA VAL A 32 -7.22 0.45 9.70
C VAL A 32 -7.69 -0.28 10.95
N GLU A 33 -9.00 -0.43 11.08
CA GLU A 33 -9.66 -1.28 12.07
C GLU A 33 -10.08 -2.61 11.41
N VAL A 34 -9.84 -3.71 12.12
CA VAL A 34 -10.33 -5.03 11.71
C VAL A 34 -11.78 -5.17 12.18
N ARG A 35 -12.69 -5.37 11.23
CA ARG A 35 -14.13 -5.54 11.51
C ARG A 35 -14.67 -6.80 10.83
N PRO A 36 -15.69 -7.48 11.38
CA PRO A 36 -16.39 -8.56 10.66
C PRO A 36 -16.87 -8.09 9.28
N GLY A 37 -16.69 -8.92 8.25
CA GLY A 37 -16.98 -8.55 6.86
C GLY A 37 -16.80 -9.69 5.87
N ASN A 38 -17.16 -9.45 4.60
CA ASN A 38 -17.15 -10.49 3.56
C ASN A 38 -16.42 -10.06 2.27
N ARG A 39 -15.74 -8.91 2.27
CA ARG A 39 -15.02 -8.41 1.08
C ARG A 39 -13.67 -9.07 0.90
N SER A 40 -12.97 -9.34 2.00
CA SER A 40 -11.61 -9.93 1.93
C SER A 40 -11.56 -11.46 1.94
N GLY A 41 -12.70 -12.14 2.08
CA GLY A 41 -12.78 -13.61 2.06
C GLY A 41 -12.29 -14.33 3.34
N SER A 42 -11.79 -13.59 4.33
CA SER A 42 -11.34 -14.10 5.63
C SER A 42 -12.41 -14.10 6.72
N GLY A 43 -13.60 -13.58 6.42
CA GLY A 43 -14.65 -13.26 7.41
C GLY A 43 -14.46 -11.91 8.13
N TYR A 44 -13.39 -11.17 7.78
CA TYR A 44 -13.09 -9.84 8.29
C TYR A 44 -12.63 -8.91 7.18
N ASP A 45 -12.90 -7.63 7.35
CA ASP A 45 -12.46 -6.56 6.47
C ASP A 45 -11.60 -5.54 7.22
N PHE A 46 -10.79 -4.80 6.45
CA PHE A 46 -9.92 -3.72 6.95
C PHE A 46 -10.56 -2.37 6.59
N VAL A 47 -11.01 -1.62 7.59
CA VAL A 47 -11.74 -0.36 7.41
C VAL A 47 -10.86 0.82 7.83
N PRO A 48 -10.64 1.84 6.99
CA PRO A 48 -9.85 3.02 7.36
C PRO A 48 -10.42 3.74 8.59
N LEU A 49 -9.54 4.20 9.48
CA LEU A 49 -9.91 5.12 10.54
C LEU A 49 -9.91 6.58 10.04
N PRO A 50 -10.81 7.46 10.56
CA PRO A 50 -10.79 8.90 10.29
C PRO A 50 -9.49 9.59 10.72
#